data_AF-A0A7S3SK86-F1
#
_entry.id   AF-A0A7S3SK86-F1
#
_cell.length_a   1.000
_cell.length_b   1.000
_cell.length_c   1.000
_cell.angle_alpha   90.00
_cell.angle_beta   90.00
_cell.angle_gamma   90.00
#
_symmetry.space_group_name_H-M   'P 1'
#
loop_
_entity.id
_entity.type
_entity.pdbx_description
1 polymer ?
#
loop_
_entity_poly.entity_id
_entity_poly.type
_entity_poly.pdbx_seq_one_letter_code
_entity_poly.pdbx_strand_id
1 'polypeptide(L)'
;AAYGFLSWLAMDLLHCFEKYPHNVGLDALAHHGGFIFLTSMQMSYEIMPVVAAWLLLGELSTIPLNVRWFLISYGKGDSLALFLTNLTFAVSFLVVRVIFYWRGVAHMLFSLRPLLIGQPCDAPRVPLYILMCAVTAAGFLNLWWMNKILRMALRVGKYKKKGKPARKKR
;
A
#
# COMPACT_ATOMS: atom_id res chain seq x y z
N ALA A 1 -1.97 -15.53 12.73
CA ALA A 1 -1.54 -14.57 11.69
C ALA A 1 -2.12 -13.17 11.92
N ALA A 2 -3.45 -13.04 12.09
CA ALA A 2 -4.10 -11.72 12.18
C ALA A 2 -3.66 -10.86 13.38
N TYR A 3 -3.45 -11.44 14.57
CA TYR A 3 -2.94 -10.69 15.73
C TYR A 3 -1.55 -10.08 15.51
N GLY A 4 -0.63 -10.82 14.87
CA GLY A 4 0.70 -10.28 14.55
C GLY A 4 0.64 -9.11 13.58
N PHE A 5 -0.26 -9.18 12.58
CA PHE A 5 -0.51 -8.08 11.66
C PHE A 5 -1.14 -6.86 12.35
N LEU A 6 -2.10 -7.07 13.25
CA LEU A 6 -2.71 -6.01 14.05
C LEU A 6 -1.70 -5.32 14.97
N SER A 7 -0.87 -6.08 15.68
CA SER A 7 0.18 -5.51 16.53
C SER A 7 1.18 -4.69 15.73
N TRP A 8 1.56 -5.18 14.55
CA TRP A 8 2.43 -4.45 13.64
C TRP A 8 1.77 -3.14 13.15
N LEU A 9 0.52 -3.19 12.68
CA LEU A 9 -0.23 -1.99 12.25
C LEU A 9 -0.41 -0.98 13.38
N ALA A 10 -0.67 -1.43 14.60
CA ALA A 10 -0.84 -0.55 15.75
C ALA A 10 0.47 0.19 16.07
N MET A 11 1.60 -0.52 16.06
CA MET A 11 2.93 0.09 16.23
C MET A 11 3.25 1.08 15.11
N ASP A 12 2.96 0.74 13.86
CA ASP A 12 3.20 1.62 12.72
C ASP A 12 2.31 2.87 12.74
N LEU A 13 1.06 2.73 13.20
CA LEU A 13 0.15 3.85 13.40
C LEU A 13 0.67 4.83 14.47
N LEU A 14 1.18 4.32 15.59
CA LEU A 14 1.82 5.16 16.62
C LEU A 14 3.02 5.92 16.04
N HIS A 15 3.87 5.25 15.27
CA HIS A 15 4.99 5.90 14.60
C HIS A 15 4.52 6.98 13.60
N CYS A 16 3.45 6.70 12.86
CA CYS A 16 2.85 7.68 11.95
C CYS A 16 2.33 8.91 12.68
N PHE A 17 1.71 8.75 13.86
CA PHE A 17 1.25 9.86 14.69
C PHE A 17 2.41 10.73 15.19
N GLU A 18 3.50 10.12 15.66
CA GLU A 18 4.70 10.85 16.12
C GLU A 18 5.36 11.68 14.99
N LYS A 19 5.22 11.25 13.74
CA LYS A 19 5.82 11.89 12.56
C LYS A 19 4.88 12.81 11.79
N TYR A 20 3.61 12.86 12.17
CA TYR A 20 2.61 13.77 11.60
C TYR A 20 2.78 15.18 12.19
N PRO A 21 2.65 16.26 11.39
CA PRO A 21 2.39 16.31 9.95
C PRO A 21 3.65 16.39 9.07
N HIS A 22 4.84 16.31 9.66
CA HIS A 22 6.08 16.67 8.96
C HIS A 22 6.56 15.64 7.92
N ASN A 23 6.46 14.35 8.25
CA ASN A 23 7.00 13.28 7.40
C ASN A 23 5.94 12.26 6.95
N VAL A 24 4.74 12.33 7.53
CA VAL A 24 3.62 11.42 7.25
C VAL A 24 2.37 12.24 6.96
N GLY A 25 1.67 11.88 5.88
CA GLY A 25 0.41 12.51 5.48
C GLY A 25 -0.81 11.88 6.14
N LEU A 26 -1.94 12.60 6.14
CA LEU A 26 -3.22 12.11 6.67
C LEU A 26 -3.69 10.84 5.94
N ASP A 27 -3.31 10.66 4.67
CA ASP A 27 -3.59 9.47 3.87
C ASP A 27 -3.01 8.19 4.49
N ALA A 28 -1.83 8.25 5.10
CA ALA A 28 -1.25 7.11 5.79
C ALA A 28 -1.98 6.82 7.11
N LEU A 29 -2.25 7.84 7.93
CA LEU A 29 -3.00 7.67 9.18
C LEU A 29 -4.39 7.04 8.94
N ALA A 30 -5.11 7.54 7.93
CA ALA A 30 -6.41 6.99 7.54
C ALA A 30 -6.29 5.55 7.01
N HIS A 31 -5.22 5.23 6.27
CA HIS A 31 -4.94 3.88 5.82
C HIS A 31 -4.72 2.93 7.00
N HIS A 32 -3.75 3.20 7.88
CA HIS A 32 -3.42 2.32 9.00
C HIS A 32 -4.59 2.19 9.99
N GLY A 33 -5.23 3.30 10.37
CA GLY A 33 -6.42 3.27 11.23
C GLY A 33 -7.58 2.49 10.59
N GLY A 34 -7.82 2.70 9.29
CA GLY A 34 -8.81 1.95 8.53
C GLY A 34 -8.51 0.44 8.50
N PHE A 35 -7.27 0.05 8.20
CA PHE A 35 -6.89 -1.37 8.17
C PHE A 35 -6.98 -2.04 9.55
N ILE A 36 -6.70 -1.34 10.66
CA ILE A 36 -6.93 -1.84 12.02
C ILE A 36 -8.41 -2.12 12.27
N PHE A 37 -9.28 -1.13 11.96
CA PHE A 37 -10.72 -1.29 12.11
C PHE A 37 -11.26 -2.45 11.26
N LEU A 38 -10.88 -2.51 9.98
CA LEU A 38 -11.35 -3.54 9.05
C LEU A 38 -10.84 -4.93 9.42
N THR A 39 -9.58 -5.05 9.83
CA THR A 39 -9.02 -6.34 10.30
C THR A 39 -9.73 -6.80 11.57
N SER A 40 -10.03 -5.88 12.50
CA SER A 40 -10.78 -6.23 13.71
C SER A 40 -12.18 -6.73 13.37
N MET A 41 -12.89 -6.05 12.47
CA MET A 41 -14.20 -6.50 11.98
C MET A 41 -14.12 -7.86 11.27
N GLN A 42 -13.13 -8.03 10.39
CA GLN A 42 -12.90 -9.27 9.66
C GLN A 42 -12.64 -10.46 10.60
N MET A 43 -11.91 -10.23 11.69
CA MET A 43 -11.70 -11.23 12.74
C MET A 43 -12.97 -11.51 13.56
N SER A 44 -13.73 -10.50 13.95
CA SER A 44 -14.96 -10.69 14.75
C SER A 44 -16.05 -11.47 14.02
N TYR A 45 -16.13 -11.34 12.69
CA TYR A 45 -17.12 -12.04 11.87
C TYR A 45 -16.55 -13.26 11.13
N GLU A 46 -15.23 -13.48 11.19
CA GLU A 46 -14.51 -14.59 10.52
C GLU A 46 -14.78 -14.69 9.00
N ILE A 47 -15.13 -13.58 8.36
CA ILE A 47 -15.45 -13.52 6.93
C ILE A 47 -14.23 -13.14 6.09
N MET A 48 -14.29 -13.44 4.79
CA MET A 48 -13.31 -12.98 3.79
C MET A 48 -11.81 -13.32 4.07
N PRO A 49 -11.45 -14.53 4.56
CA PRO A 49 -10.05 -14.87 4.85
C PRO A 49 -9.14 -14.81 3.61
N VAL A 50 -9.68 -15.15 2.43
CA VAL A 50 -8.98 -15.03 1.14
C VAL A 50 -8.65 -13.57 0.85
N VAL A 51 -9.53 -12.63 1.21
CA VAL A 51 -9.30 -11.20 1.01
C VAL A 51 -8.19 -10.70 1.93
N ALA A 52 -8.20 -11.09 3.19
CA ALA A 52 -7.11 -10.80 4.11
C ALA A 52 -5.75 -11.31 3.58
N ALA A 53 -5.72 -12.54 3.04
CA ALA A 53 -4.49 -13.14 2.52
C ALA A 53 -3.85 -12.35 1.37
N TRP A 54 -4.63 -11.91 0.38
CA TRP A 54 -4.05 -11.11 -0.72
C TRP A 54 -3.81 -9.65 -0.34
N LEU A 55 -4.52 -9.09 0.64
CA LEU A 55 -4.18 -7.77 1.20
C LEU A 55 -2.80 -7.78 1.86
N LEU A 56 -2.45 -8.86 2.56
CA LEU A 56 -1.12 -9.05 3.15
C LEU A 56 0.01 -9.08 2.10
N LEU A 57 -0.26 -9.54 0.87
CA LEU A 57 0.73 -9.45 -0.22
C LEU A 57 1.10 -8.01 -0.55
N GLY A 58 0.22 -7.04 -0.25
CA GLY A 58 0.51 -5.62 -0.36
C GLY A 58 1.73 -5.18 0.45
N GLU A 59 2.00 -5.86 1.57
CA GLU A 59 3.14 -5.57 2.44
C GLU A 59 4.49 -5.93 1.82
N LEU A 60 4.53 -6.72 0.76
CA LEU A 60 5.79 -6.97 0.04
C LEU A 60 6.42 -5.68 -0.50
N SER A 61 5.59 -4.68 -0.84
CA SER A 61 6.07 -3.37 -1.30
C SER A 61 6.55 -2.43 -0.17
N THR A 62 6.31 -2.76 1.11
CA THR A 62 6.83 -1.95 2.24
C THR A 62 8.25 -2.36 2.63
N ILE A 63 8.70 -3.57 2.25
CA ILE A 63 10.09 -4.01 2.46
C ILE A 63 11.10 -3.02 1.84
N PRO A 64 11.00 -2.63 0.55
CA PRO A 64 11.89 -1.62 -0.03
C PRO A 64 11.74 -0.23 0.62
N LEU A 65 10.55 0.12 1.12
CA LEU A 65 10.32 1.40 1.79
C LEU A 65 11.12 1.48 3.10
N ASN A 66 11.12 0.40 3.88
CA ASN A 66 11.92 0.29 5.11
C ASN A 66 13.43 0.31 4.83
N VAL A 67 13.88 -0.39 3.78
CA VAL A 67 15.29 -0.32 3.34
C VAL A 67 15.67 1.11 2.93
N ARG A 68 14.78 1.83 2.23
CA ARG A 68 15.01 3.24 1.88
C ARG A 68 15.16 4.10 3.13
N TRP A 69 14.30 3.93 4.13
CA TRP A 69 14.39 4.67 5.38
C TRP A 69 15.74 4.43 6.06
N PHE A 70 16.18 3.17 6.15
CA PHE A 70 17.50 2.81 6.66
C PHE A 70 18.64 3.51 5.89
N LEU A 71 18.64 3.44 4.55
CA LEU A 71 19.68 4.08 3.73
C LEU A 71 19.76 5.60 3.93
N ILE A 72 18.61 6.27 4.05
CA ILE A 72 18.56 7.72 4.30
C ILE A 72 19.11 8.04 5.69
N SER A 73 18.69 7.28 6.72
CA SER A 73 19.14 7.48 8.10
C SER A 73 20.66 7.31 8.29
N TYR A 74 21.30 6.46 7.49
CA TYR A 74 22.76 6.26 7.48
C TYR A 74 23.51 7.19 6.50
N GLY A 75 22.87 8.25 5.99
CA GLY A 75 23.51 9.25 5.12
C GLY A 75 23.81 8.75 3.69
N LYS A 76 23.20 7.64 3.25
CA LYS A 76 23.35 7.10 1.88
C LYS A 76 22.26 7.61 0.92
N GLY A 77 21.79 8.84 1.16
CA GLY A 77 20.69 9.51 0.45
C GLY A 77 20.89 9.73 -1.05
N ASP A 78 22.13 9.73 -1.55
CA ASP A 78 22.45 9.92 -2.98
C ASP A 78 23.13 8.70 -3.61
N SER A 79 23.04 7.55 -2.96
CA SER A 79 23.71 6.32 -3.40
C SER A 79 22.98 5.60 -4.53
N LEU A 80 23.73 4.82 -5.33
CA LEU A 80 23.15 3.86 -6.28
C LEU A 80 22.21 2.87 -5.57
N ALA A 81 22.53 2.47 -4.34
CA ALA A 81 21.68 1.61 -3.52
C ALA A 81 20.30 2.22 -3.27
N LEU A 82 20.21 3.53 -2.99
CA LEU A 82 18.92 4.21 -2.83
C LEU A 82 18.15 4.28 -4.15
N PHE A 83 18.83 4.53 -5.27
CA PHE A 83 18.18 4.53 -6.59
C PHE A 83 17.56 3.16 -6.91
N LEU A 84 18.31 2.07 -6.72
CA LEU A 84 17.81 0.71 -6.92
C LEU A 84 16.66 0.40 -5.95
N THR A 85 16.77 0.80 -4.69
CA THR A 85 15.70 0.62 -3.69
C THR A 85 14.41 1.33 -4.10
N ASN A 86 14.51 2.57 -4.60
CA ASN A 86 13.35 3.32 -5.11
C ASN A 86 12.72 2.69 -6.35
N LEU A 87 13.53 2.12 -7.25
CA LEU A 87 13.04 1.40 -8.42
C LEU A 87 12.31 0.12 -7.98
N THR A 88 12.91 -0.68 -7.09
CA THR A 88 12.30 -1.88 -6.54
C THR A 88 11.00 -1.56 -5.79
N PHE A 89 10.97 -0.47 -5.03
CA PHE A 89 9.75 0.03 -4.39
C PHE A 89 8.66 0.33 -5.43
N ALA A 90 8.97 1.10 -6.47
CA ALA A 90 7.98 1.48 -7.47
C ALA A 90 7.44 0.27 -8.25
N VAL A 91 8.32 -0.66 -8.64
CA VAL A 91 7.93 -1.88 -9.37
C VAL A 91 7.10 -2.81 -8.49
N SER A 92 7.56 -3.09 -7.26
CA SER A 92 6.82 -3.93 -6.33
C SER A 92 5.45 -3.33 -6.00
N PHE A 93 5.37 -2.02 -5.75
CA PHE A 93 4.10 -1.32 -5.52
C PHE A 93 3.16 -1.47 -6.71
N LEU A 94 3.63 -1.27 -7.95
CA LEU A 94 2.81 -1.46 -9.15
C LEU A 94 2.26 -2.88 -9.25
N VAL A 95 3.12 -3.87 -9.07
CA VAL A 95 2.72 -5.28 -9.19
C VAL A 95 1.73 -5.62 -8.08
N VAL A 96 2.11 -5.49 -6.81
CA VAL A 96 1.31 -6.03 -5.69
C VAL A 96 0.14 -5.13 -5.30
N ARG A 97 0.34 -3.80 -5.23
CA ARG A 97 -0.67 -2.85 -4.73
C ARG A 97 -1.57 -2.26 -5.81
N VAL A 98 -1.22 -2.39 -7.09
CA VAL A 98 -2.09 -1.96 -8.20
C VAL A 98 -2.62 -3.17 -8.95
N ILE A 99 -1.77 -3.96 -9.61
CA ILE A 99 -2.23 -5.03 -10.51
C ILE A 99 -2.90 -6.16 -9.72
N PHE A 100 -2.19 -6.76 -8.76
CA PHE A 100 -2.74 -7.85 -7.94
C PHE A 100 -3.90 -7.37 -7.06
N TYR A 101 -3.78 -6.18 -6.47
CA TYR A 101 -4.84 -5.60 -5.65
C TYR A 101 -6.15 -5.44 -6.43
N TRP A 102 -6.13 -4.80 -7.60
CA TRP A 102 -7.36 -4.60 -8.40
C TRP A 102 -7.91 -5.91 -8.95
N ARG A 103 -7.05 -6.88 -9.28
CA ARG A 103 -7.50 -8.25 -9.57
C ARG A 103 -8.20 -8.88 -8.36
N GLY A 104 -7.67 -8.70 -7.16
CA GLY A 104 -8.27 -9.14 -5.90
C GLY A 104 -9.62 -8.48 -5.62
N VAL A 105 -9.75 -7.18 -5.89
CA VAL A 105 -11.02 -6.43 -5.80
C VAL A 105 -12.05 -6.98 -6.79
N ALA A 106 -11.67 -7.22 -8.05
CA ALA A 106 -12.58 -7.80 -9.04
C ALA A 106 -13.02 -9.21 -8.62
N HIS A 107 -12.08 -10.05 -8.18
CA HIS A 107 -12.38 -11.39 -7.65
C HIS A 107 -13.32 -11.33 -6.44
N MET A 108 -13.10 -10.39 -5.51
CA MET A 108 -13.97 -10.18 -4.36
C MET A 108 -15.40 -9.82 -4.78
N LEU A 109 -15.56 -8.86 -5.70
CA LEU A 109 -16.86 -8.33 -6.10
C LEU A 109 -17.66 -9.31 -6.96
N PHE A 110 -17.01 -9.99 -7.90
CA PHE A 110 -17.69 -10.81 -8.90
C PHE A 110 -17.70 -12.31 -8.56
N SER A 111 -16.70 -12.81 -7.84
CA SER A 111 -16.57 -14.25 -7.54
C SER A 111 -16.87 -14.57 -6.08
N LEU A 112 -16.30 -13.83 -5.13
CA LEU A 112 -16.47 -14.15 -3.70
C LEU A 112 -17.81 -13.67 -3.14
N ARG A 113 -18.30 -12.50 -3.57
CA ARG A 113 -19.58 -11.95 -3.09
C ARG A 113 -20.75 -12.93 -3.14
N PRO A 114 -21.07 -13.60 -4.27
CA PRO A 114 -22.19 -14.54 -4.31
C PRO A 114 -21.97 -15.75 -3.39
N LEU A 115 -20.72 -16.20 -3.22
CA LEU A 115 -20.37 -17.33 -2.34
C LEU A 115 -20.48 -16.97 -0.85
N LEU A 116 -20.20 -15.72 -0.50
CA LEU A 116 -20.27 -15.24 0.89
C LEU A 116 -21.71 -14.99 1.32
N ILE A 117 -22.57 -14.54 0.41
CA ILE A 117 -24.00 -14.29 0.68
C ILE A 117 -24.82 -15.60 0.55
N GLY A 118 -24.37 -16.52 -0.29
CA GLY A 118 -25.03 -17.82 -0.48
C GLY A 118 -24.81 -18.79 0.67
N GLN A 119 -25.64 -19.81 0.73
CA GLN A 119 -25.40 -20.99 1.56
C GLN A 119 -24.15 -21.73 1.05
N PRO A 120 -23.28 -22.25 1.94
CA PRO A 120 -23.44 -22.36 3.40
C PRO A 120 -22.87 -21.20 4.24
N CYS A 121 -22.28 -20.17 3.62
CA CYS A 121 -21.57 -19.12 4.36
C CYS A 121 -22.51 -18.15 5.10
N ASP A 122 -23.59 -17.71 4.44
CA ASP A 122 -24.59 -16.76 4.95
C ASP A 122 -24.01 -15.58 5.76
N ALA A 123 -22.98 -14.93 5.20
CA ALA A 123 -22.25 -13.89 5.89
C ALA A 123 -23.15 -12.67 6.22
N PRO A 124 -22.96 -12.04 7.39
CA PRO A 124 -23.72 -10.86 7.76
C PRO A 124 -23.49 -9.72 6.76
N ARG A 125 -24.59 -9.25 6.15
CA ARG A 125 -24.55 -8.36 4.98
C ARG A 125 -23.89 -7.01 5.26
N VAL A 126 -24.15 -6.43 6.43
CA VAL A 126 -23.62 -5.11 6.81
C VAL A 126 -22.09 -5.12 6.90
N PRO A 127 -21.44 -5.94 7.74
CA PRO A 127 -19.97 -5.98 7.81
C PRO A 127 -19.34 -6.41 6.47
N LEU A 128 -19.98 -7.33 5.72
CA LEU A 128 -19.53 -7.70 4.38
C LEU A 128 -19.45 -6.47 3.46
N TYR A 129 -20.52 -5.69 3.35
CA TYR A 129 -20.52 -4.51 2.47
C TYR A 129 -19.57 -3.40 2.95
N ILE A 130 -19.43 -3.21 4.26
CA ILE A 130 -18.44 -2.26 4.82
C ILE A 130 -17.03 -2.68 4.38
N LEU A 131 -16.66 -3.95 4.55
CA LEU A 131 -15.35 -4.46 4.14
C LEU A 131 -15.14 -4.31 2.63
N MET A 132 -16.12 -4.68 1.80
CA MET A 132 -16.00 -4.57 0.35
C MET A 132 -15.83 -3.12 -0.13
N CYS A 133 -16.62 -2.20 0.42
CA CYS A 133 -16.51 -0.77 0.10
C CYS A 133 -15.14 -0.22 0.53
N ALA A 134 -14.69 -0.55 1.74
CA ALA A 134 -13.43 -0.04 2.26
C ALA A 134 -12.21 -0.61 1.52
N VAL A 135 -12.22 -1.91 1.19
CA VAL A 135 -11.18 -2.53 0.36
C VAL A 135 -11.13 -1.90 -1.03
N THR A 136 -12.28 -1.57 -1.61
CA THR A 136 -12.34 -0.87 -2.91
C THR A 136 -11.79 0.56 -2.79
N ALA A 137 -12.15 1.29 -1.74
CA ALA A 137 -11.62 2.63 -1.46
C ALA A 137 -10.09 2.63 -1.28
N ALA A 138 -9.56 1.64 -0.56
CA ALA A 138 -8.11 1.45 -0.42
C ALA A 138 -7.43 1.14 -1.77
N GLY A 139 -8.12 0.50 -2.72
CA GLY A 139 -7.64 0.33 -4.10
C GLY A 139 -7.47 1.66 -4.84
N PHE A 140 -8.41 2.60 -4.66
CA PHE A 140 -8.27 3.96 -5.20
C PHE A 140 -7.14 4.73 -4.52
N LEU A 141 -6.96 4.56 -3.21
CA LEU A 141 -5.82 5.16 -2.51
C LEU A 141 -4.48 4.66 -3.06
N ASN A 142 -4.36 3.35 -3.36
CA ASN A 142 -3.17 2.79 -4.00
C ASN A 142 -2.92 3.40 -5.39
N LEU A 143 -3.96 3.63 -6.21
CA LEU A 143 -3.80 4.32 -7.49
C LEU A 143 -3.32 5.77 -7.33
N TRP A 144 -3.84 6.47 -6.33
CA TRP A 144 -3.42 7.84 -6.03
C TRP A 144 -1.95 7.89 -5.59
N TRP A 145 -1.51 6.96 -4.74
CA TRP A 145 -0.10 6.81 -4.37
C TRP A 145 0.78 6.45 -5.56
N MET A 146 0.35 5.55 -6.44
CA MET A 146 1.08 5.23 -7.67
C MET A 146 1.27 6.48 -8.54
N ASN A 147 0.22 7.28 -8.74
CA ASN A 147 0.32 8.54 -9.47
C ASN A 147 1.32 9.51 -8.82
N LYS A 148 1.39 9.59 -7.48
CA LYS A 148 2.44 10.36 -6.79
C LYS A 148 3.84 9.82 -7.09
N ILE A 149 4.04 8.51 -7.01
CA ILE A 149 5.33 7.85 -7.30
C ILE A 149 5.78 8.17 -8.73
N LEU A 150 4.89 8.03 -9.71
CA LEU A 150 5.17 8.35 -11.11
C LEU A 150 5.52 9.83 -11.31
N ARG A 151 4.76 10.75 -10.70
CA ARG A 151 5.06 12.19 -10.78
C ARG A 151 6.43 12.53 -10.19
N MET A 152 6.81 11.90 -9.07
CA MET A 152 8.14 12.07 -8.48
C MET A 152 9.24 11.55 -9.41
N ALA A 153 9.06 10.35 -9.99
CA ALA A 153 10.01 9.77 -10.93
C ALA A 153 10.21 10.65 -12.19
N LEU A 154 9.11 11.17 -12.75
CA LEU A 154 9.15 12.06 -13.93
C LEU A 154 9.83 13.40 -13.64
N ARG A 155 9.65 13.96 -12.42
CA ARG A 155 10.33 15.21 -12.01
C ARG A 155 11.84 15.05 -11.93
N VAL A 156 12.32 13.93 -11.39
CA VAL A 156 13.77 13.61 -11.33
C VAL A 156 14.36 13.51 -12.74
N GLY A 157 13.64 12.89 -13.67
CA GLY A 157 14.06 12.82 -15.08
C GLY A 157 14.21 14.19 -15.74
N LYS A 158 13.31 15.14 -15.45
CA LYS A 158 13.37 16.51 -15.97
C LYS A 158 14.59 17.30 -15.44
N TYR A 159 14.90 17.18 -14.14
CA TYR A 159 16.07 17.85 -13.55
C TYR A 159 17.39 17.31 -14.14
N LYS A 160 17.54 15.98 -14.29
CA LYS A 160 18.72 15.39 -14.94
C LYS A 160 18.89 15.82 -16.40
N LYS A 161 17.80 16.04 -17.14
CA LYS A 161 17.84 16.51 -18.53
C LYS A 161 18.30 17.97 -18.64
N LYS A 162 17.91 18.83 -17.69
CA LYS A 162 18.25 20.26 -17.66
C LYS A 162 19.72 20.54 -17.27
N GLY A 163 20.35 19.62 -16.54
CA GLY A 163 21.74 19.74 -16.07
C GLY A 163 22.83 19.20 -17.01
N LYS A 164 22.50 18.67 -18.20
CA LYS A 164 23.52 18.31 -19.20
C LYS A 164 23.89 19.55 -20.01
N PRO A 165 25.11 20.12 -19.88
CA PRO A 165 25.54 21.18 -20.79
C PRO A 165 25.53 20.62 -22.21
N ALA A 166 24.99 21.39 -23.15
CA ALA A 166 25.07 21.07 -24.57
C ALA A 166 26.55 20.83 -24.92
N ARG A 167 26.89 19.58 -25.24
CA ARG A 167 28.22 19.18 -25.68
C ARG A 167 28.55 20.07 -26.87
N LYS A 168 29.39 21.10 -26.68
CA LYS A 168 29.92 21.92 -27.77
C LYS A 168 30.58 20.95 -28.74
N LYS A 169 29.99 20.80 -29.93
CA LYS A 169 30.65 20.16 -31.07
C LYS A 169 31.88 21.04 -31.36
N ARG A 170 33.07 20.49 -31.12
CA ARG A 170 34.31 20.98 -31.72
C ARG A 170 34.40 20.39 -33.13
#